data_AF-A0A8T1DYW7-F1
#
_entry.id   AF-A0A8T1DYW7-F1
#
_cell.length_a   1.000
_cell.length_b   1.000
_cell.length_c   1.000
_cell.angle_alpha   90.00
_cell.angle_beta   90.00
_cell.angle_gamma   90.00
#
_symmetry.space_group_name_H-M   'P 1'
#
loop_
_entity.id
_entity.type
_entity.pdbx_description
1 polymer ?
#
loop_
_entity_poly.entity_id
_entity_poly.type
_entity_poly.pdbx_seq_one_letter_code
_entity_poly.pdbx_strand_id
1 'polypeptide(L)'
;MVKGRFTINPFKELVLTPGDISNLHEISSAILDSNLSRYEEFLNVDKSRVDPNHWKLVKSRDNTKVYQEKTAGTSRNAVPLPQASGSSSDLPSLLCVGVTIIWKYFVKHGFQS
;
A
#
# COMPACT_ATOMS: atom_id res chain seq x y z
N MET A 1 30.92 -2.73 -22.68
CA MET A 1 30.40 -1.82 -21.63
C MET A 1 29.41 -0.88 -22.26
N VAL A 2 28.15 -0.84 -21.81
CA VAL A 2 27.20 0.18 -22.30
C VAL A 2 26.53 0.84 -21.12
N LYS A 3 27.23 1.87 -20.64
CA LYS A 3 26.83 2.72 -19.53
C LYS A 3 26.08 3.90 -20.15
N GLY A 4 24.79 4.05 -19.85
CA GLY A 4 24.07 5.31 -20.07
C GLY A 4 22.78 5.33 -20.91
N ARG A 5 22.14 4.20 -21.23
CA ARG A 5 21.00 4.20 -22.18
C ARG A 5 19.59 4.38 -21.58
N PHE A 6 19.44 4.42 -20.25
CA PHE A 6 18.13 4.28 -19.60
C PHE A 6 17.70 5.49 -18.75
N THR A 7 18.36 6.63 -18.86
CA THR A 7 18.11 7.80 -18.00
C THR A 7 17.47 8.98 -18.72
N ILE A 8 16.83 8.77 -19.86
CA ILE A 8 16.04 9.82 -20.52
C ILE A 8 14.57 9.54 -20.20
N ASN A 9 13.94 10.42 -19.43
CA ASN A 9 12.52 10.34 -19.15
C ASN A 9 11.74 10.45 -20.48
N PRO A 10 11.01 9.40 -20.91
CA PRO A 10 10.30 9.41 -22.19
C PRO A 10 8.98 10.20 -22.12
N PHE A 11 8.59 10.66 -20.92
CA PHE A 11 7.35 11.39 -20.71
C PHE A 11 7.59 12.90 -20.69
N LYS A 12 6.61 13.64 -21.19
CA LYS A 12 6.59 15.10 -21.07
C LYS A 12 6.53 15.50 -19.60
N GLU A 13 7.05 16.68 -19.30
CA GLU A 13 6.97 17.26 -17.97
C GLU A 13 5.51 17.36 -17.53
N LEU A 14 5.22 16.86 -16.33
CA LEU A 14 3.87 16.87 -15.77
C LEU A 14 3.58 18.28 -15.26
N VAL A 15 2.68 18.98 -15.95
CA VAL A 15 2.16 20.28 -15.50
C VAL A 15 0.86 20.05 -14.78
N LEU A 16 0.84 20.29 -13.47
CA LEU A 16 -0.38 20.21 -12.66
C LEU A 16 -1.05 21.58 -12.63
N THR A 17 -2.31 21.63 -13.01
CA THR A 17 -3.12 22.84 -12.81
C THR A 17 -3.51 22.97 -11.32
N PRO A 18 -3.88 24.17 -10.83
CA PRO A 18 -4.40 24.31 -9.47
C PRO A 18 -5.59 23.40 -9.17
N GLY A 19 -6.44 23.12 -10.17
CA GLY A 19 -7.55 22.18 -10.06
C GLY A 19 -7.09 20.73 -9.88
N ASP A 20 -6.05 20.30 -10.62
CA ASP A 20 -5.47 18.97 -10.46
C ASP A 20 -4.87 18.78 -9.07
N ILE A 21 -4.20 19.81 -8.54
CA ILE A 21 -3.63 19.80 -7.18
C ILE A 21 -4.75 19.65 -6.14
N SER A 22 -5.84 20.43 -6.27
CA SER A 22 -6.99 20.32 -5.36
C SER A 22 -7.61 18.92 -5.39
N ASN A 23 -7.82 18.36 -6.58
CA ASN A 23 -8.36 17.01 -6.74
C ASN A 23 -7.44 15.95 -6.12
N LEU A 24 -6.12 16.04 -6.36
CA LEU A 24 -5.15 15.15 -5.72
C LEU A 24 -5.18 15.25 -4.20
N HIS A 25 -5.36 16.46 -3.65
CA HIS A 25 -5.54 16.65 -2.22
C HIS A 25 -6.81 15.96 -1.72
N GLU A 26 -7.95 16.18 -2.36
CA GLU A 26 -9.22 15.54 -1.98
C GLU A 26 -9.12 14.01 -2.01
N ILE A 27 -8.53 13.45 -3.06
CA ILE A 27 -8.29 12.00 -3.17
C ILE A 27 -7.39 11.53 -2.03
N SER A 28 -6.30 12.24 -1.75
CA SER A 28 -5.36 11.87 -0.69
C SER A 28 -6.00 11.90 0.70
N SER A 29 -6.83 12.91 0.97
CA SER A 29 -7.55 13.05 2.23
C SER A 29 -8.58 11.93 2.38
N ALA A 30 -9.37 11.65 1.34
CA ALA A 30 -10.35 10.58 1.37
C ALA A 30 -9.71 9.20 1.61
N ILE A 31 -8.56 8.93 0.99
CA ILE A 31 -7.79 7.70 1.22
C ILE A 31 -7.32 7.66 2.68
N LEU A 32 -6.74 8.76 3.19
CA LEU A 32 -6.22 8.81 4.55
C LEU A 32 -7.33 8.60 5.58
N ASP A 33 -8.45 9.30 5.45
CA ASP A 33 -9.59 9.23 6.35
C ASP A 33 -10.17 7.81 6.39
N SER A 34 -10.34 7.19 5.22
CA SER A 34 -10.83 5.81 5.11
C SER A 34 -9.87 4.81 5.77
N ASN A 35 -8.55 4.95 5.55
CA ASN A 35 -7.57 4.06 6.14
C ASN A 35 -7.42 4.28 7.65
N LEU A 36 -7.50 5.52 8.11
CA LEU A 36 -7.42 5.87 9.52
C LEU A 36 -8.62 5.30 10.27
N SER A 37 -9.83 5.51 9.74
CA SER A 37 -11.06 4.95 10.32
C SER A 37 -10.99 3.42 10.42
N ARG A 38 -10.56 2.73 9.36
CA ARG A 38 -10.35 1.27 9.37
C ARG A 38 -9.30 0.84 10.40
N TYR A 39 -8.23 1.62 10.58
CA TYR A 39 -7.19 1.33 11.57
C TYR A 39 -7.71 1.53 13.00
N GLU A 40 -8.46 2.59 13.26
CA GLU A 40 -9.08 2.86 14.55
C GLU A 40 -10.09 1.77 14.93
N GLU A 41 -10.89 1.30 13.97
CA GLU A 41 -11.79 0.16 14.18
C GLU A 41 -11.01 -1.10 14.56
N PHE A 42 -9.93 -1.41 13.84
CA PHE A 42 -9.06 -2.54 14.18
C PHE A 42 -8.44 -2.43 15.59
N LEU A 43 -8.04 -1.21 16.00
CA LEU A 43 -7.49 -0.99 17.33
C LEU A 43 -8.55 -1.11 18.43
N ASN A 44 -9.71 -0.46 18.24
CA ASN A 44 -10.70 -0.25 19.30
C ASN A 44 -11.76 -1.35 19.37
N VAL A 45 -12.21 -1.85 18.22
CA VAL A 45 -13.25 -2.89 18.11
C VAL A 45 -12.60 -4.28 18.13
N ASP A 46 -11.65 -4.51 17.21
CA ASP A 46 -11.00 -5.83 17.09
C ASP A 46 -9.89 -6.06 18.12
N LYS A 47 -9.56 -5.04 18.92
CA LYS A 47 -8.51 -5.08 19.95
C LYS A 47 -7.16 -5.52 19.39
N SER A 48 -6.84 -5.05 18.18
CA SER A 48 -5.65 -5.43 17.42
C SER A 48 -5.54 -6.93 17.10
N ARG A 49 -6.66 -7.67 17.08
CA ARG A 49 -6.69 -9.09 16.73
C ARG A 49 -7.14 -9.25 15.29
N VAL A 50 -6.38 -10.01 14.52
CA VAL A 50 -6.73 -10.34 13.14
C VAL A 50 -7.73 -11.49 13.14
N ASP A 51 -8.92 -11.29 12.60
CA ASP A 51 -9.90 -12.37 12.39
C ASP A 51 -9.40 -13.35 11.30
N PRO A 52 -9.11 -14.62 11.65
CA PRO A 52 -8.65 -15.61 10.68
C PRO A 52 -9.74 -16.07 9.72
N ASN A 53 -11.02 -15.78 9.98
CA ASN A 53 -12.10 -16.07 9.03
C ASN A 53 -12.06 -15.08 7.88
N HIS A 54 -11.88 -13.80 8.17
CA HIS A 54 -11.78 -12.72 7.18
C HIS A 54 -10.39 -12.60 6.52
N TRP A 55 -9.31 -12.86 7.24
CA TRP A 55 -7.94 -12.63 6.77
C TRP A 55 -7.13 -13.92 6.59
N LYS A 56 -6.37 -14.01 5.50
CA LYS A 56 -5.42 -15.09 5.21
C LYS A 56 -3.99 -14.58 5.38
N LEU A 57 -3.19 -15.22 6.23
CA LEU A 57 -1.76 -14.92 6.33
C LEU A 57 -1.06 -15.27 5.01
N VAL A 58 -0.36 -14.31 4.40
CA VAL A 58 0.39 -14.51 3.15
C VAL A 58 1.89 -14.46 3.34
N LYS A 59 2.37 -13.71 4.35
CA LYS A 59 3.79 -13.63 4.66
C LYS A 59 3.98 -13.36 6.15
N SER A 60 5.00 -13.98 6.74
CA SER A 60 5.47 -13.66 8.08
C SER A 60 6.97 -13.50 8.05
N ARG A 61 7.50 -12.46 8.68
CA ARG A 61 8.93 -12.25 8.87
C ARG A 61 9.14 -11.55 10.20
N ASP A 62 10.02 -12.11 11.04
CA ASP A 62 10.33 -11.56 12.36
C ASP A 62 9.03 -11.28 13.15
N ASN A 63 8.83 -10.02 13.57
CA ASN A 63 7.63 -9.57 14.29
C ASN A 63 6.56 -8.96 13.38
N THR A 64 6.65 -9.16 12.06
CA THR A 64 5.75 -8.59 11.06
C THR A 64 5.01 -9.69 10.31
N LYS A 65 3.68 -9.57 10.24
CA LYS A 65 2.78 -10.47 9.52
C LYS A 65 2.00 -9.67 8.50
N VAL A 66 1.95 -10.18 7.28
CA VAL A 66 1.14 -9.63 6.19
C VAL A 66 0.01 -10.59 5.92
N TYR A 67 -1.20 -10.06 6.00
CA TYR A 67 -2.44 -10.75 5.73
C TYR A 67 -3.08 -10.18 4.47
N GLN A 68 -3.77 -11.04 3.75
CA GLN A 68 -4.60 -10.68 2.62
C GLN A 68 -6.06 -10.97 2.97
N GLU A 69 -6.94 -10.05 2.64
CA GLU A 69 -8.38 -10.21 2.82
C GLU A 69 -8.88 -11.39 1.98
N LYS A 70 -9.70 -12.25 2.57
CA LYS A 70 -10.38 -13.32 1.83
C LYS A 70 -11.58 -12.70 1.12
N THR A 71 -11.46 -12.52 -0.18
CA THR A 71 -12.58 -12.09 -1.02
C THR A 71 -13.70 -13.13 -0.94
N ALA A 72 -14.81 -12.80 -0.30
CA ALA A 72 -16.03 -13.58 -0.39
C ALA A 72 -16.61 -13.43 -1.81
N GLY A 73 -16.15 -14.23 -2.77
CA GLY A 73 -16.92 -14.49 -3.99
C GLY A 73 -16.47 -13.92 -5.35
N THR A 74 -15.23 -13.45 -5.56
CA THR A 74 -14.76 -13.15 -6.94
C THR A 74 -13.49 -13.95 -7.30
N SER A 75 -13.60 -14.67 -8.40
CA SER A 75 -12.67 -15.67 -8.91
C SER A 75 -11.30 -15.11 -9.30
N ARG A 76 -10.30 -15.34 -8.44
CA ARG A 76 -8.95 -15.87 -8.75
C ARG A 76 -8.67 -16.13 -10.23
N ASN A 77 -7.98 -15.20 -10.90
CA ASN A 77 -6.87 -15.40 -11.85
C ASN A 77 -6.44 -14.03 -12.44
N ALA A 78 -5.34 -13.43 -11.97
CA ALA A 78 -4.72 -12.31 -12.69
C ALA A 78 -3.23 -12.18 -12.38
N VAL A 79 -2.39 -12.34 -13.41
CA VAL A 79 -1.43 -11.34 -13.94
C VAL A 79 -1.28 -11.70 -15.45
N PRO A 80 -1.29 -10.77 -16.43
CA PRO A 80 -0.71 -9.42 -16.36
C PRO A 80 -1.55 -8.26 -16.92
N LEU A 81 -1.30 -7.06 -16.38
CA LEU A 81 -1.67 -5.77 -16.96
C LEU A 81 -1.12 -5.68 -18.39
N PRO A 82 -1.90 -5.18 -19.36
CA PRO A 82 -2.20 -3.75 -19.40
C PRO A 82 -3.60 -3.43 -19.91
N GLN A 83 -4.39 -2.67 -19.15
CA GLN A 83 -5.42 -1.84 -19.76
C GLN A 83 -5.89 -0.74 -18.80
N ALA A 84 -5.64 0.49 -19.22
CA ALA A 84 -6.35 1.67 -18.74
C ALA A 84 -7.84 1.49 -19.04
N SER A 85 -8.71 1.97 -18.13
CA SER A 85 -10.18 1.95 -18.20
C SER A 85 -10.82 0.66 -17.72
N GLY A 86 -11.15 0.61 -16.43
CA GLY A 86 -11.97 -0.45 -15.81
C GLY A 86 -11.82 -0.40 -14.29
N SER A 87 -12.94 -0.43 -13.57
CA SER A 87 -13.09 -0.27 -12.11
C SER A 87 -11.91 -0.72 -11.24
N SER A 88 -11.51 0.14 -10.30
CA SER A 88 -10.44 -0.04 -9.29
C SER A 88 -10.66 -1.18 -8.27
N SER A 89 -11.59 -2.10 -8.51
CA SER A 89 -12.09 -3.08 -7.52
C SER A 89 -11.23 -4.33 -7.35
N ASP A 90 -10.20 -4.53 -8.18
CA ASP A 90 -9.59 -5.87 -8.30
C ASP A 90 -8.26 -6.04 -7.53
N LEU A 91 -7.85 -5.04 -6.74
CA LEU A 91 -6.68 -5.16 -5.88
C LEU A 91 -7.08 -5.74 -4.51
N PRO A 92 -6.48 -6.88 -4.08
CA PRO A 92 -6.80 -7.46 -2.78
C PRO A 92 -6.29 -6.57 -1.64
N SER A 93 -7.13 -6.32 -0.63
CA SER A 93 -6.75 -5.57 0.57
C SER A 93 -5.67 -6.34 1.35
N LEU A 94 -4.63 -5.61 1.78
CA LEU A 94 -3.52 -6.15 2.57
C LEU A 94 -3.50 -5.48 3.95
N LEU A 95 -3.39 -6.28 4.99
CA LEU A 95 -3.20 -5.84 6.37
C LEU A 95 -1.82 -6.26 6.84
N CYS A 96 -0.97 -5.28 7.17
CA CYS A 96 0.35 -5.52 7.75
C CYS A 96 0.30 -5.22 9.25
N VAL A 97 0.54 -6.23 10.08
CA VAL A 97 0.56 -6.10 11.54
C VAL A 97 1.92 -6.47 12.06
N GLY A 98 2.51 -5.62 12.89
CA GLY A 98 3.76 -5.92 13.56
C GLY A 98 4.61 -4.71 13.85
N VAL A 99 5.64 -4.93 14.66
CA VAL A 99 6.65 -3.92 14.94
C VAL A 99 7.77 -4.10 13.92
N THR A 100 7.84 -3.22 12.94
CA THR A 100 9.08 -3.06 12.18
C THR A 100 10.07 -2.36 13.10
N ILE A 101 11.18 -3.01 13.43
CA ILE A 101 12.24 -2.36 14.20
C ILE A 101 12.91 -1.33 13.27
N ILE A 102 12.31 -0.14 13.13
CA ILE A 102 12.89 0.99 12.40
C ILE A 102 14.27 1.33 12.99
N TRP A 103 14.43 1.11 14.29
CA TRP A 103 15.71 1.21 15.00
C TRP A 103 16.81 0.28 14.48
N LYS A 104 16.49 -0.88 13.86
CA LYS A 104 17.53 -1.75 13.29
C LYS A 104 18.11 -1.15 12.01
N TYR A 105 17.37 -0.30 11.31
CA TYR A 105 17.88 0.54 10.22
C TYR A 105 18.59 1.78 10.77
N PHE A 106 18.03 2.43 11.79
CA PHE A 106 18.60 3.66 12.38
C PHE A 106 19.93 3.43 13.13
N VAL A 107 20.09 2.29 13.80
CA VAL A 107 21.35 1.87 14.45
C VAL A 107 22.38 1.39 13.42
N LYS A 108 21.94 0.85 12.28
CA LYS A 108 22.85 0.32 11.24
C LYS A 108 23.33 1.40 10.26
N HIS A 109 22.56 2.48 10.08
CA HIS A 109 22.86 3.57 9.15
C HIS A 109 22.90 4.92 9.88
N GLY A 110 23.65 4.96 10.99
CA GLY A 110 23.76 6.10 11.89
C GLY A 110 23.73 7.48 11.21
N PHE A 111 23.03 8.40 11.86
CA PHE A 111 22.92 9.81 11.54
C PHE A 111 24.32 10.40 11.28
N GLN A 112 24.69 10.59 10.00
CA GLN A 112 25.82 11.44 9.66
C GLN A 112 25.32 12.88 9.73
N SER A 113 25.79 13.60 10.76
CA SER A 113 25.75 15.06 10.86
C SER A 113 26.66 15.73 9.83
#